data_AF-A0A0F0H3D3-F1
#
_entry.id   AF-A0A0F0H3D3-F1
#
_cell.length_a   1.000
_cell.length_b   1.000
_cell.length_c   1.000
_cell.angle_alpha   90.00
_cell.angle_beta   90.00
_cell.angle_gamma   90.00
#
_symmetry.space_group_name_H-M   'P 1'
#
loop_
_entity.id
_entity.type
_entity.pdbx_description
1 polymer ?
#
loop_
_entity_poly.entity_id
_entity_poly.type
_entity_poly.pdbx_seq_one_letter_code
_entity_poly.pdbx_strand_id
1 'polypeptide(L)'
;MLKGFKDFLMRGNVIDLAVAVVIGAAFGAIVTAFTANIINPLVALLGGNNVEGLAVKLGDSDKTVMDFGALITAGINFVIVAAVVYFIFVLPMNKIKERRERGVEPGPSEPTDVELLKEIRDLLAAQNGQQPTSGTDVRNPKV
;
A
#
# COMPACT_ATOMS: atom_id res chain seq x y z
N MET A 1 -1.06 -33.69 -10.91
CA MET A 1 -1.05 -32.75 -9.77
C MET A 1 -0.21 -31.51 -10.03
N LEU A 2 1.03 -31.62 -10.53
CA LEU A 2 1.88 -30.45 -10.87
C LEU A 2 1.23 -29.45 -11.85
N LYS A 3 0.49 -29.93 -12.87
CA LYS A 3 -0.21 -29.06 -13.83
C LYS A 3 -1.33 -28.24 -13.16
N GLY A 4 -2.16 -28.87 -12.33
CA GLY A 4 -3.21 -28.18 -11.57
C GLY A 4 -2.67 -27.23 -10.49
N PHE A 5 -1.49 -27.52 -9.93
CA PHE A 5 -0.81 -26.61 -9.02
C PHE A 5 -0.24 -25.38 -9.74
N LYS A 6 0.36 -25.55 -10.93
CA LYS A 6 0.76 -24.44 -11.79
C LYS A 6 -0.44 -23.58 -12.18
N ASP A 7 -1.55 -24.17 -12.60
CA ASP A 7 -2.77 -23.44 -12.97
C ASP A 7 -3.43 -22.72 -11.76
N PHE A 8 -3.18 -23.19 -10.54
CA PHE A 8 -3.56 -22.49 -9.31
C PHE A 8 -2.66 -21.30 -9.02
N LEU A 9 -1.34 -21.43 -9.14
CA LEU A 9 -0.40 -20.33 -8.97
C LEU A 9 -0.58 -19.26 -10.06
N MET A 10 -0.84 -19.67 -11.31
CA MET A 10 -1.05 -18.73 -12.42
C MET A 10 -2.37 -17.97 -12.33
N ARG A 11 -3.25 -18.24 -11.35
CA ARG A 11 -4.26 -17.25 -10.94
C ARG A 11 -3.51 -16.09 -10.28
N GLY A 12 -3.26 -15.02 -11.06
CA GLY A 12 -2.37 -13.90 -10.71
C GLY A 12 -2.52 -13.36 -9.27
N ASN A 13 -3.73 -13.37 -8.72
CA ASN A 13 -3.99 -12.98 -7.33
C ASN A 13 -3.18 -13.77 -6.27
N VAL A 14 -2.80 -15.02 -6.53
CA VAL A 14 -2.03 -15.85 -5.57
C VAL A 14 -0.55 -15.49 -5.59
N ILE A 15 0.01 -15.24 -6.78
CA ILE A 15 1.43 -14.87 -6.92
C ILE A 15 1.68 -13.48 -6.32
N ASP A 16 0.82 -12.51 -6.61
CA ASP A 16 0.98 -11.14 -6.09
C ASP A 16 0.89 -11.11 -4.56
N LEU A 17 -0.04 -11.88 -3.98
CA LEU A 17 -0.18 -12.03 -2.54
C LEU A 17 1.05 -12.73 -1.94
N ALA A 18 1.52 -13.81 -2.56
CA ALA A 18 2.71 -14.54 -2.09
C ALA A 18 3.97 -13.64 -2.09
N VAL A 19 4.17 -12.87 -3.17
CA VAL A 19 5.28 -11.91 -3.28
C VAL A 19 5.17 -10.83 -2.21
N ALA A 20 3.97 -10.26 -2.00
CA ALA A 20 3.74 -9.25 -0.98
C ALA A 20 4.10 -9.75 0.43
N VAL A 21 3.72 -10.98 0.79
CA VAL A 21 4.02 -11.58 2.10
C VAL A 21 5.51 -11.83 2.27
N VAL A 22 6.18 -12.40 1.26
CA VAL A 22 7.62 -12.71 1.34
C VAL A 22 8.45 -11.43 1.45
N ILE A 23 8.15 -10.41 0.64
CA ILE A 23 8.84 -9.11 0.70
C ILE A 23 8.57 -8.42 2.04
N GLY A 24 7.31 -8.43 2.51
CA GLY A 24 6.94 -7.86 3.80
C GLY A 24 7.71 -8.49 4.97
N ALA A 25 7.81 -9.83 4.98
CA ALA A 25 8.56 -10.57 6.00
C ALA A 25 10.07 -10.26 5.94
N ALA A 26 10.67 -10.28 4.75
CA ALA A 26 12.09 -9.99 4.55
C ALA A 26 12.43 -8.57 5.00
N PHE A 27 11.60 -7.59 4.63
CA PHE A 27 11.82 -6.20 5.03
C PHE A 27 11.61 -6.00 6.54
N GLY A 28 10.59 -6.64 7.13
CA GLY A 28 10.38 -6.65 8.57
C GLY A 28 11.60 -7.17 9.35
N ALA A 29 12.27 -8.20 8.82
CA ALA A 29 13.51 -8.71 9.40
C ALA A 29 14.67 -7.69 9.34
N ILE A 30 14.83 -6.96 8.22
CA ILE A 30 15.84 -5.90 8.08
C ILE A 30 15.60 -4.78 9.09
N VAL A 31 14.35 -4.33 9.20
CA VAL A 31 13.96 -3.26 10.14
C VAL A 31 14.16 -3.70 11.58
N THR A 32 13.81 -4.95 11.90
CA THR A 32 14.02 -5.53 13.23
C THR A 32 15.52 -5.61 13.55
N ALA A 33 16.34 -6.08 12.62
CA ALA A 33 17.79 -6.15 12.80
C ALA A 33 18.41 -4.75 12.97
N PHE A 34 17.98 -3.77 12.18
CA PHE A 34 18.44 -2.38 12.33
C PHE A 34 18.05 -1.80 13.70
N THR A 35 16.81 -2.02 14.12
CA THR A 35 16.32 -1.53 15.41
C THR A 35 17.06 -2.20 16.56
N ALA A 36 17.19 -3.53 16.54
CA ALA A 36 17.85 -4.29 17.59
C ALA A 36 19.35 -3.97 17.71
N ASN A 37 20.06 -3.79 16.59
CA ASN A 37 21.52 -3.65 16.60
C ASN A 37 22.02 -2.20 16.62
N ILE A 38 21.22 -1.24 16.15
CA ILE A 38 21.62 0.17 16.06
C ILE A 38 20.79 1.02 17.02
N ILE A 39 19.46 0.90 16.98
CA ILE A 39 18.58 1.76 17.77
C ILE A 39 18.57 1.38 19.25
N ASN A 40 18.40 0.09 19.59
CA ASN A 40 18.37 -0.35 20.99
C ASN A 40 19.65 0.06 21.75
N PRO A 41 20.87 -0.12 21.22
CA PRO A 41 22.07 0.33 21.93
C PRO A 41 22.14 1.85 22.07
N LEU A 42 21.69 2.62 21.08
CA LEU A 42 21.65 4.09 21.16
C LEU A 42 20.62 4.56 22.20
N VAL A 43 19.45 3.94 22.23
CA VAL A 43 18.42 4.22 23.25
C VAL A 43 18.90 3.79 24.63
N ALA A 44 19.58 2.66 24.76
CA ALA A 44 20.18 2.21 26.02
C ALA A 44 21.30 3.15 26.50
N LEU A 45 22.10 3.71 25.58
CA LEU A 45 23.14 4.68 25.90
C LEU A 45 22.54 6.00 26.40
N LEU A 46 21.46 6.48 25.78
CA LEU A 46 20.77 7.73 26.15
C LEU A 46 19.83 7.55 27.36
N GLY A 47 19.29 6.36 27.56
CA GLY A 47 18.39 6.01 28.66
C GLY A 47 19.10 5.56 29.94
N GLY A 48 20.43 5.38 29.89
CA GLY A 48 21.18 4.69 30.94
C GLY A 48 20.87 3.20 30.94
N ASN A 49 21.86 2.36 31.29
CA ASN A 49 21.75 0.91 31.36
C ASN A 49 20.41 0.47 31.96
N ASN A 50 19.50 0.09 31.08
CA ASN A 50 18.11 -0.20 31.40
C ASN A 50 17.41 0.95 32.14
N VAL A 51 16.13 1.13 31.86
CA VAL A 51 15.24 1.77 32.85
C VAL A 51 14.99 0.77 34.01
N GLU A 52 16.06 0.08 34.46
CA GLU A 52 16.12 -0.84 35.61
C GLU A 52 15.74 -0.12 36.91
N GLY A 53 15.73 1.21 36.92
CA GLY A 53 15.24 2.04 38.02
C GLY A 53 13.71 2.10 38.18
N LEU A 54 12.93 1.59 37.21
CA LEU A 54 11.46 1.53 37.27
C LEU A 54 10.91 0.09 37.33
N ALA A 55 11.81 -0.89 37.49
CA ALA A 55 11.46 -2.26 37.79
C ALA A 55 10.96 -2.37 39.22
N VAL A 56 9.66 -2.19 39.44
CA VAL A 56 9.05 -2.42 40.75
C VAL A 56 8.98 -3.94 40.95
N LYS A 57 9.82 -4.49 41.82
CA LYS A 57 9.68 -5.87 42.32
C LYS A 57 8.33 -5.98 43.01
N LEU A 58 7.40 -6.75 42.45
CA LEU A 58 6.09 -6.97 43.06
C LEU A 58 6.14 -8.30 43.83
N GLY A 59 6.49 -8.21 45.12
CA GLY A 59 6.46 -9.33 46.07
C GLY A 59 7.79 -10.09 46.27
N ASP A 60 7.80 -10.96 47.28
CA ASP A 60 8.94 -11.72 47.84
C ASP A 60 9.38 -12.90 46.95
N SER A 61 9.41 -12.70 45.63
CA SER A 61 9.85 -13.71 44.68
C SER A 61 10.54 -13.04 43.50
N ASP A 62 11.82 -13.37 43.31
CA ASP A 62 12.72 -12.88 42.26
C ASP A 62 12.27 -13.19 40.80
N LYS A 63 11.01 -13.57 40.59
CA LYS A 63 10.44 -13.97 39.28
C LYS A 63 9.39 -13.03 38.72
N THR A 64 8.91 -12.04 39.49
CA THR A 64 7.87 -11.11 39.02
C THR A 64 8.38 -9.69 39.03
N VAL A 65 9.12 -9.34 37.98
CA VAL A 65 9.62 -7.98 37.75
C VAL A 65 8.75 -7.33 36.67
N MET A 66 8.05 -6.24 37.01
CA MET A 66 7.40 -5.38 36.01
C MET A 66 8.42 -4.36 35.50
N ASP A 67 8.95 -4.60 34.30
CA ASP A 67 9.89 -3.70 33.65
C ASP A 67 9.14 -2.66 32.79
N PHE A 68 8.77 -1.54 33.39
CA PHE A 68 8.22 -0.39 32.67
C PHE A 68 9.24 0.25 31.71
N GLY A 69 10.53 -0.02 31.92
CA GLY A 69 11.60 0.41 31.04
C GLY A 69 11.62 -0.30 29.70
N ALA A 70 11.42 -1.61 29.72
CA ALA A 70 11.25 -2.39 28.50
C ALA A 70 10.04 -1.92 27.68
N LEU A 71 8.95 -1.52 28.36
CA LEU A 71 7.75 -0.99 27.68
C LEU A 71 8.02 0.35 26.99
N ILE A 72 8.68 1.30 27.67
CA ILE A 72 9.03 2.60 27.08
C ILE A 72 10.01 2.41 25.91
N THR A 73 11.00 1.54 26.07
CA THR A 73 11.97 1.22 25.02
C THR A 73 11.27 0.60 23.80
N ALA A 74 10.35 -0.34 24.02
CA ALA A 74 9.54 -0.92 22.95
C ALA A 74 8.67 0.14 22.24
N GLY A 75 8.11 1.10 22.98
CA GLY A 75 7.37 2.22 22.42
C GLY A 75 8.22 3.13 21.54
N ILE A 76 9.42 3.51 22.00
CA ILE A 76 10.38 4.32 21.23
C ILE A 76 10.78 3.58 19.94
N ASN A 77 11.09 2.29 20.05
CA ASN A 77 11.42 1.45 18.91
C ASN A 77 10.28 1.39 17.88
N PHE A 78 9.04 1.22 18.34
CA PHE A 78 7.87 1.20 17.46
C PHE A 78 7.74 2.51 16.67
N VAL A 79 7.91 3.67 17.33
CA VAL A 79 7.83 4.97 16.67
C VAL A 79 8.95 5.14 15.64
N ILE A 80 10.17 4.73 15.95
CA ILE A 80 11.31 4.82 15.03
C ILE A 80 11.10 3.93 13.80
N VAL A 81 10.66 2.69 14.00
CA VAL A 81 10.31 1.77 12.91
C VAL A 81 9.21 2.35 12.02
N ALA A 82 8.13 2.85 12.62
CA ALA A 82 7.04 3.48 11.90
C ALA A 82 7.52 4.70 11.09
N ALA A 83 8.41 5.51 11.65
CA ALA A 83 9.01 6.66 10.96
C ALA A 83 9.85 6.24 9.75
N VAL A 84 10.71 5.21 9.89
CA VAL A 84 11.52 4.69 8.77
C VAL A 84 10.64 4.14 7.65
N VAL A 85 9.64 3.33 7.99
CA VAL A 85 8.68 2.77 7.02
C VAL A 85 7.91 3.89 6.32
N TYR A 86 7.44 4.89 7.07
CA TYR A 86 6.72 6.03 6.53
C TYR A 86 7.59 6.83 5.55
N PHE A 87 8.83 7.13 5.93
CA PHE A 87 9.71 7.96 5.12
C PHE A 87 10.19 7.24 3.84
N ILE A 88 10.46 5.93 3.90
CA ILE A 88 10.96 5.15 2.77
C ILE A 88 9.85 4.69 1.82
N PHE A 89 8.64 4.38 2.31
CA PHE A 89 7.56 3.84 1.46
C PHE A 89 6.40 4.81 1.29
N VAL A 90 5.85 5.31 2.40
CA VAL A 90 4.62 6.11 2.36
C VAL A 90 4.87 7.46 1.71
N LEU A 91 5.97 8.14 2.05
CA LEU A 91 6.31 9.45 1.51
C LEU A 91 6.56 9.43 -0.01
N PRO A 92 7.41 8.55 -0.57
CA PRO A 92 7.56 8.49 -2.03
C PRO A 92 6.30 7.99 -2.73
N MET A 93 5.57 7.03 -2.16
CA MET A 93 4.31 6.56 -2.75
C MET A 93 3.27 7.68 -2.81
N ASN A 94 3.11 8.44 -1.73
CA ASN A 94 2.26 9.63 -1.69
C ASN A 94 2.73 10.68 -2.69
N LYS A 95 4.04 10.93 -2.80
CA LYS A 95 4.61 11.92 -3.74
C LYS A 95 4.41 11.52 -5.20
N ILE A 96 4.49 10.22 -5.54
CA ILE A 96 4.20 9.71 -6.88
C ILE A 96 2.70 9.81 -7.17
N LYS A 97 1.85 9.42 -6.22
CA LYS A 97 0.39 9.54 -6.35
C LYS A 97 -0.03 10.99 -6.57
N GLU A 98 0.52 11.91 -5.79
CA GLU A 98 0.24 13.34 -5.89
C GLU A 98 0.78 13.95 -7.20
N ARG A 99 1.85 13.40 -7.77
CA ARG A 99 2.33 13.75 -9.12
C ARG A 99 1.41 13.23 -10.22
N ARG A 100 0.90 12.01 -10.07
CA ARG A 100 -0.07 11.39 -10.99
C ARG A 100 -1.41 12.12 -10.98
N GLU A 101 -1.87 12.54 -9.81
CA GLU A 101 -3.10 13.34 -9.64
C GLU A 101 -2.94 14.77 -10.15
N ARG A 102 -1.72 15.34 -10.12
CA ARG A 102 -1.42 16.69 -10.65
C ARG A 102 -1.06 16.73 -12.14
N GLY A 103 -1.22 15.62 -12.86
CA GLY A 103 -1.12 15.57 -14.32
C GLY A 103 0.29 15.82 -14.90
N VAL A 104 1.35 15.74 -14.09
CA VAL A 104 2.72 15.95 -14.56
C VAL A 104 3.35 14.60 -14.94
N GLU A 105 3.19 14.31 -16.23
CA GLU A 105 4.03 13.48 -17.12
C GLU A 105 3.72 11.98 -17.37
N PRO A 106 4.02 11.54 -18.62
CA PRO A 106 3.48 10.35 -19.25
C PRO A 106 4.38 9.14 -18.99
N GLY A 107 3.89 8.18 -18.21
CA GLY A 107 4.26 6.77 -18.39
C GLY A 107 3.24 6.10 -19.32
N PRO A 108 3.53 4.93 -19.91
CA PRO A 108 2.66 4.23 -20.86
C PRO A 108 1.43 3.70 -20.13
N SER A 109 0.55 4.62 -19.74
CA SER A 109 -0.81 4.31 -19.39
C SER A 109 -1.47 4.27 -20.76
N GLU A 110 -1.76 3.07 -21.24
CA GLU A 110 -2.93 2.90 -22.09
C GLU A 110 -4.05 3.77 -21.51
N PRO A 111 -4.80 4.51 -22.35
CA PRO A 111 -5.87 5.37 -21.86
C PRO A 111 -6.68 4.57 -20.87
N THR A 112 -6.83 5.10 -19.65
CA THR A 112 -7.45 4.34 -18.57
C THR A 112 -8.81 3.86 -19.07
N ASP A 113 -9.26 2.67 -18.67
CA ASP A 113 -10.55 2.14 -19.14
C ASP A 113 -11.67 3.19 -19.01
N VAL A 114 -11.58 4.06 -18.01
CA VAL A 114 -12.49 5.19 -17.79
C VAL A 114 -12.39 6.28 -18.86
N GLU A 115 -11.19 6.62 -19.35
CA GLU A 115 -10.98 7.54 -20.47
C GLU A 115 -11.48 6.94 -21.78
N LEU A 116 -11.15 5.68 -22.07
CA LEU A 116 -11.69 4.96 -23.23
C LEU A 116 -13.22 4.89 -23.20
N LEU A 117 -13.82 4.59 -22.04
CA LEU A 117 -15.27 4.56 -21.87
C LEU A 117 -15.91 5.95 -22.03
N LYS A 118 -15.23 7.03 -21.62
CA LYS A 118 -15.69 8.40 -21.88
C LYS A 118 -15.64 8.72 -23.36
N GLU A 119 -14.55 8.39 -24.05
CA GLU A 119 -14.42 8.58 -25.50
C GLU A 119 -15.50 7.77 -26.25
N ILE A 120 -15.71 6.50 -25.90
CA ILE A 120 -16.76 5.66 -26.48
C ILE A 120 -18.16 6.26 -26.23
N ARG A 121 -18.43 6.75 -25.01
CA ARG A 121 -19.70 7.42 -24.69
C ARG A 121 -19.90 8.66 -25.56
N ASP A 122 -18.86 9.47 -25.70
CA ASP A 122 -18.94 10.73 -26.45
C ASP A 122 -19.10 10.46 -27.96
N LEU A 123 -18.44 9.44 -28.49
CA LEU A 123 -18.62 8.94 -29.87
C LEU A 123 -20.04 8.38 -30.09
N LEU A 124 -20.59 7.62 -29.14
CA LEU A 124 -21.97 7.10 -29.20
C LEU A 124 -23.01 8.22 -29.10
N ALA A 125 -22.78 9.22 -28.24
CA ALA A 125 -23.66 10.38 -28.12
C ALA A 125 -23.69 11.20 -29.42
N ALA A 126 -22.52 11.42 -30.03
CA ALA A 126 -22.42 12.07 -31.34
C ALA A 126 -23.16 11.26 -32.43
N GLN A 127 -22.99 9.94 -32.46
CA GLN A 127 -23.63 9.06 -33.44
C GLN A 127 -25.16 9.01 -33.28
N ASN A 128 -25.68 8.97 -32.05
CA ASN A 128 -27.12 9.03 -31.77
C ASN A 128 -27.72 10.40 -32.10
N GLY A 129 -26.97 11.49 -31.94
CA GLY A 129 -27.40 12.84 -32.33
C GLY A 129 -27.45 13.05 -33.85
N GLN A 130 -26.80 12.19 -34.63
CA GLN A 130 -26.73 12.28 -36.09
C GLN A 130 -27.80 11.46 -36.82
N GLN A 131 -28.64 10.69 -36.12
CA GLN A 131 -29.63 9.84 -36.78
C GLN A 131 -30.67 10.72 -37.49
N PRO A 132 -30.62 10.85 -38.83
CA PRO A 132 -31.55 11.69 -39.54
C PRO A 132 -32.89 10.98 -39.42
N THR A 133 -33.92 11.72 -39.01
CA THR A 133 -35.29 11.37 -39.30
C THR A 133 -35.44 11.35 -40.83
N SER A 134 -35.03 10.26 -41.46
CA SER A 134 -35.45 9.86 -42.80
C SER A 134 -36.92 9.45 -42.67
N GLY A 135 -37.75 10.43 -42.30
CA GLY A 135 -39.19 10.37 -42.35
C GLY A 135 -39.56 10.15 -43.80
N THR A 136 -40.16 9.00 -44.03
CA THR A 136 -40.81 8.57 -45.25
C THR A 136 -41.80 9.65 -45.70
N ASP A 137 -41.37 10.61 -46.51
CA ASP A 137 -42.27 11.54 -47.21
C ASP A 137 -42.91 10.78 -48.38
N VAL A 138 -43.89 9.94 -48.06
CA VAL A 138 -44.80 9.31 -49.02
C VAL A 138 -45.72 10.40 -49.54
N ARG A 139 -45.22 11.23 -50.47
CA ARG A 139 -46.09 12.11 -51.26
C ARG A 139 -46.89 11.26 -52.24
N ASN A 140 -48.06 10.89 -51.76
CA ASN A 140 -49.23 10.44 -52.48
C ASN A 140 -49.44 11.24 -53.79
N PRO A 141 -49.42 10.63 -54.99
CA PRO A 141 -49.91 11.27 -56.19
C PRO A 141 -51.44 11.12 -56.21
N LYS A 142 -52.15 12.23 -55.97
CA LYS A 142 -53.51 12.40 -56.47
C LYS A 142 -53.45 13.14 -57.80
N VAL A 143 -54.25 12.61 -58.73
CA VAL A 143 -54.68 13.12 -60.05
C VAL A 143 -53.71 12.95 -61.20
#